data_AF-A0A0M8YPN6-F1
#
_entry.id   AF-A0A0M8YPN6-F1
#
_cell.length_a   1.000
_cell.length_b   1.000
_cell.length_c   1.000
_cell.angle_alpha   90.00
_cell.angle_beta   90.00
_cell.angle_gamma   90.00
#
_symmetry.space_group_name_H-M   'P 1'
#
loop_
_entity.id
_entity.type
_entity.pdbx_description
1 polymer ?
#
loop_
_entity_poly.entity_id
_entity_poly.type
_entity_poly.pdbx_seq_one_letter_code
_entity_poly.pdbx_strand_id
1 'polypeptide(L)'
;MLGVRPDADVEPGSLLVAAPSLTDPNFRRTVVYVIDHRDEGSLGVVLNRPSEVAVHDVLPAWGPHVSRPQAVYIGGPVEQKTALCLAALRTGEDLASLDGVVGVHGPVALVDLDADPDVLVAKVRGMRVFAGYSGWGQGQLGNEVGRGDWIVVKGLPDDVLTPPNVDLWGRVLRRQGMPTALMATFPTDIRRN
;
A
#
# COMPACT_ATOMS: atom_id res chain seq x y z
N MET A 1 13.86 15.55 27.70
CA MET A 1 13.65 16.04 26.33
C MET A 1 13.13 14.86 25.52
N LEU A 2 11.81 14.75 25.35
CA LEU A 2 11.24 13.68 24.52
C LEU A 2 11.66 13.96 23.08
N GLY A 3 12.55 13.13 22.53
CA GLY A 3 12.96 13.24 21.14
C GLY A 3 11.74 13.09 20.25
N VAL A 4 11.62 13.96 19.24
CA VAL A 4 10.61 13.80 18.19
C VAL A 4 10.80 12.41 17.59
N ARG A 5 9.74 11.58 17.63
CA ARG A 5 9.82 10.25 17.04
C ARG A 5 9.98 10.40 15.52
N PRO A 6 10.91 9.69 14.86
CA PRO A 6 11.13 9.86 13.42
C PRO A 6 9.92 9.44 12.56
N ASP A 7 8.99 8.67 13.11
CA ASP A 7 7.72 8.26 12.50
C ASP A 7 6.52 9.13 12.91
N ALA A 8 6.73 10.29 13.53
CA ALA A 8 5.64 11.17 13.98
C ALA A 8 4.69 11.62 12.86
N ASP A 9 5.16 11.63 11.60
CA ASP A 9 4.38 11.99 10.42
C ASP A 9 3.71 10.77 9.75
N VAL A 10 3.85 9.57 10.31
CA VAL A 10 3.19 8.36 9.81
C VAL A 10 1.77 8.27 10.36
N GLU A 11 0.82 8.09 9.46
CA GLU A 11 -0.59 7.86 9.78
C GLU A 11 -1.16 6.82 8.80
N PRO A 12 -2.31 6.18 9.11
CA PRO A 12 -3.08 5.45 8.10
C PRO A 12 -3.27 6.32 6.85
N GLY A 13 -3.00 5.77 5.67
CA GLY A 13 -3.00 6.51 4.41
C GLY A 13 -1.64 7.05 3.96
N SER A 14 -0.63 7.09 4.83
CA SER A 14 0.74 7.41 4.44
C SER A 14 1.32 6.34 3.52
N LEU A 15 2.25 6.76 2.66
CA LEU A 15 3.09 5.88 1.87
C LEU A 15 4.49 5.84 2.44
N LEU A 16 5.02 4.62 2.63
CA LEU A 16 6.44 4.39 2.86
C LEU A 16 7.08 4.05 1.52
N VAL A 17 7.86 4.98 0.99
CA VAL A 17 8.58 4.78 -0.27
C VAL A 17 9.99 4.32 0.07
N ALA A 18 10.36 3.12 -0.40
CA ALA A 18 11.68 2.56 -0.14
C ALA A 18 12.77 3.49 -0.69
N ALA A 19 13.74 3.84 0.15
CA ALA A 19 14.92 4.56 -0.31
C ALA A 19 15.71 3.70 -1.33
N PRO A 20 16.44 4.30 -2.28
CA PRO A 20 17.29 3.56 -3.23
C PRO A 20 18.33 2.66 -2.55
N SER A 21 18.77 3.02 -1.34
CA SER A 21 19.69 2.24 -0.50
C SER A 21 19.06 1.03 0.18
N LEU A 22 17.73 0.96 0.28
CA LEU A 22 17.03 -0.18 0.89
C LEU A 22 17.08 -1.38 -0.06
N THR A 23 17.97 -2.33 0.23
CA THR A 23 18.29 -3.47 -0.65
C THR A 23 17.58 -4.77 -0.28
N ASP A 24 16.84 -4.80 0.84
CA ASP A 24 16.05 -5.96 1.25
C ASP A 24 15.17 -6.43 0.07
N PRO A 25 15.28 -7.70 -0.39
CA PRO A 25 14.45 -8.23 -1.46
C PRO A 25 12.95 -8.05 -1.26
N ASN A 26 12.46 -8.00 -0.02
CA ASN A 26 11.05 -7.78 0.33
C ASN A 26 10.60 -6.32 0.14
N PHE A 27 11.53 -5.36 0.16
CA PHE A 27 11.19 -3.93 0.22
C PHE A 27 11.94 -3.04 -0.77
N ARG A 28 12.96 -3.54 -1.47
CA ARG A 28 13.62 -2.76 -2.52
C ARG A 28 12.58 -2.28 -3.55
N ARG A 29 12.63 -0.99 -3.87
CA ARG A 29 11.73 -0.32 -4.83
C ARG A 29 10.24 -0.50 -4.54
N THR A 30 9.85 -0.70 -3.29
CA THR A 30 8.44 -0.78 -2.93
C THR A 30 7.85 0.58 -2.57
N VAL A 31 6.53 0.65 -2.74
CA VAL A 31 5.68 1.65 -2.11
C VAL A 31 4.73 0.89 -1.20
N VAL A 32 4.85 1.09 0.10
CA VAL A 32 3.94 0.49 1.10
C VAL A 32 2.86 1.50 1.45
N TYR A 33 1.60 1.09 1.43
CA TYR A 33 0.48 1.86 1.96
C TYR A 33 0.25 1.47 3.42
N VAL A 34 0.30 2.46 4.32
CA VAL A 34 0.05 2.26 5.75
C VAL A 34 -1.45 2.12 5.96
N ILE A 35 -1.85 0.99 6.52
CA ILE A 35 -3.25 0.67 6.85
C ILE A 35 -3.54 1.05 8.30
N ASP A 36 -2.60 0.79 9.20
CA ASP A 36 -2.72 1.09 10.62
C ASP A 36 -1.36 1.52 11.18
N HIS A 37 -1.38 2.47 12.11
CA HIS A 37 -0.19 2.96 12.82
C HIS A 37 -0.56 3.36 14.24
N ARG A 38 -0.01 2.65 15.21
CA ARG A 38 -0.20 2.86 16.65
C ARG A 38 1.11 2.68 17.40
N ASP A 39 1.11 3.00 18.70
CA ASP A 39 2.29 2.87 19.56
C ASP A 39 2.82 1.43 19.64
N GLU A 40 1.94 0.43 19.50
CA GLU A 40 2.28 -0.99 19.55
C GLU A 40 2.91 -1.50 18.25
N GLY A 41 2.70 -0.80 17.13
CA GLY A 41 3.21 -1.21 15.83
C GLY A 41 2.48 -0.58 14.64
N SER A 42 2.90 -0.97 13.44
CA SER A 42 2.33 -0.50 12.18
C SER A 42 2.05 -1.66 11.25
N LEU A 43 1.03 -1.50 10.41
CA LEU A 43 0.64 -2.48 9.40
C LEU A 43 0.45 -1.77 8.07
N GLY A 44 0.96 -2.36 7.00
CA GLY A 44 0.77 -1.86 5.65
C GLY A 44 0.88 -2.95 4.58
N VAL A 45 0.61 -2.58 3.34
CA VAL A 45 0.73 -3.48 2.18
C VAL A 45 1.56 -2.86 1.07
N VAL A 46 2.44 -3.65 0.46
CA VAL A 46 3.19 -3.24 -0.73
C VAL A 46 2.25 -3.13 -1.93
N LEU A 47 2.14 -1.92 -2.49
CA LEU A 47 1.21 -1.59 -3.57
C LEU A 47 1.65 -2.04 -4.96
N ASN A 48 2.95 -2.24 -5.19
CA ASN A 48 3.54 -2.35 -6.53
C ASN A 48 4.25 -3.68 -6.79
N ARG A 49 3.80 -4.77 -6.17
CA ARG A 49 4.29 -6.14 -6.43
C ARG A 49 3.17 -7.06 -6.88
N PRO A 50 2.78 -7.02 -8.17
CA PRO A 50 1.85 -8.01 -8.68
C PRO A 50 2.48 -9.41 -8.60
N SER A 51 1.66 -10.43 -8.36
CA SER A 51 2.03 -11.83 -8.54
C SER A 51 1.43 -12.38 -9.84
N GLU A 52 1.75 -13.64 -10.16
CA GLU A 52 1.13 -14.37 -11.27
C GLU A 52 -0.20 -15.05 -10.87
N VAL A 53 -0.55 -15.02 -9.58
CA VAL A 53 -1.77 -15.64 -9.06
C VAL A 53 -2.96 -14.75 -9.38
N ALA A 54 -3.96 -15.30 -10.08
CA ALA A 54 -5.17 -14.57 -10.38
C ALA A 54 -6.10 -14.52 -9.16
N VAL A 55 -6.82 -13.41 -8.98
CA VAL A 55 -7.74 -13.28 -7.84
C VAL A 55 -8.85 -14.32 -7.89
N HIS A 56 -9.34 -14.68 -9.08
CA HIS A 56 -10.40 -15.67 -9.24
C HIS A 56 -10.02 -17.07 -8.73
N ASP A 57 -8.73 -17.42 -8.69
CA ASP A 57 -8.25 -18.72 -8.20
C ASP A 57 -8.30 -18.81 -6.66
N VAL A 58 -8.22 -17.67 -5.96
CA VAL A 58 -8.16 -17.59 -4.49
C VAL A 58 -9.47 -17.08 -3.90
N LEU A 59 -10.10 -16.12 -4.56
CA LEU A 59 -11.34 -15.45 -4.17
C LEU A 59 -12.27 -15.37 -5.39
N PRO A 60 -12.91 -16.49 -5.79
CA PRO A 60 -13.73 -16.55 -7.00
C PRO A 60 -14.83 -15.50 -7.07
N ALA A 61 -15.49 -15.23 -5.93
CA ALA A 61 -16.53 -14.21 -5.81
C ALA A 61 -16.01 -12.80 -6.09
N TRP A 62 -14.76 -12.50 -5.76
CA TRP A 62 -14.15 -11.17 -5.91
C TRP A 62 -13.42 -10.98 -7.24
N GLY A 63 -12.97 -12.06 -7.88
CA GLY A 63 -12.18 -12.02 -9.12
C GLY A 63 -12.71 -11.07 -10.21
N PRO A 64 -14.02 -11.08 -10.54
CA PRO A 64 -14.59 -10.18 -11.54
C PRO A 64 -14.57 -8.70 -11.17
N HIS A 65 -14.47 -8.37 -9.88
CA HIS A 65 -14.72 -7.04 -9.33
C HIS A 65 -13.46 -6.25 -9.01
N VAL A 66 -12.30 -6.91 -8.92
CA VAL A 66 -11.03 -6.23 -8.66
C VAL A 66 -10.53 -5.44 -9.86
N SER A 67 -9.80 -4.36 -9.59
CA SER A 67 -9.17 -3.53 -10.61
C SER A 67 -8.15 -4.32 -11.41
N ARG A 68 -8.04 -4.04 -12.71
CA ARG A 68 -7.05 -4.68 -13.56
C ARG A 68 -5.61 -4.31 -13.15
N PRO A 69 -4.65 -5.24 -13.29
CA PRO A 69 -4.86 -6.67 -13.60
C PRO A 69 -5.52 -7.38 -12.42
N GLN A 70 -6.36 -8.37 -12.72
CA GLN A 70 -7.08 -9.17 -11.71
C GLN A 70 -6.15 -10.22 -11.08
N ALA A 71 -5.01 -9.76 -10.58
CA ALA A 71 -3.98 -10.55 -9.96
C ALA A 71 -3.85 -10.17 -8.48
N VAL A 72 -3.47 -11.14 -7.65
CA VAL A 72 -3.11 -10.92 -6.26
C VAL A 72 -1.78 -10.19 -6.21
N TYR A 73 -1.66 -9.18 -5.35
CA TYR A 73 -0.41 -8.48 -5.09
C TYR A 73 0.28 -9.06 -3.85
N ILE A 74 1.60 -9.07 -3.81
CA ILE A 74 2.35 -9.48 -2.62
C ILE A 74 2.40 -8.28 -1.66
N GLY A 75 1.60 -8.29 -0.61
CA GLY A 75 1.47 -7.19 0.34
C GLY A 75 2.62 -7.13 1.36
N GLY A 76 3.31 -8.24 1.58
CA GLY A 76 4.52 -8.28 2.40
C GLY A 76 4.91 -9.71 2.80
N PRO A 77 5.94 -9.86 3.66
CA PRO A 77 6.46 -11.16 4.05
C PRO A 77 5.64 -11.83 5.17
N VAL A 78 4.77 -11.09 5.88
CA VAL A 78 4.02 -11.61 7.03
C VAL A 78 2.70 -12.21 6.57
N GLU A 79 2.35 -13.38 7.12
CA GLU A 79 1.08 -14.09 6.89
C GLU A 79 0.64 -14.15 5.41
N GLN A 80 1.52 -14.63 4.53
CA GLN A 80 1.27 -14.67 3.07
C GLN A 80 0.05 -15.50 2.63
N LYS A 81 -0.60 -16.23 3.54
CA LYS A 81 -1.86 -16.96 3.30
C LYS A 81 -3.10 -16.12 3.61
N THR A 82 -2.95 -15.00 4.33
CA THR A 82 -4.02 -14.06 4.65
C THR A 82 -4.22 -13.12 3.47
N ALA A 83 -5.48 -12.99 3.02
CA ALA A 83 -5.85 -12.05 1.99
C ALA A 83 -6.33 -10.75 2.61
N LEU A 84 -5.84 -9.62 2.10
CA LEU A 84 -6.33 -8.29 2.42
C LEU A 84 -6.86 -7.64 1.14
N CYS A 85 -7.90 -6.82 1.24
CA CYS A 85 -8.41 -6.08 0.09
C CYS A 85 -8.55 -4.61 0.45
N LEU A 86 -7.91 -3.73 -0.34
CA LEU A 86 -8.11 -2.29 -0.26
C LEU A 86 -9.00 -1.83 -1.39
N ALA A 87 -10.00 -1.02 -1.08
CA ALA A 87 -10.84 -0.34 -2.04
C ALA A 87 -10.70 1.17 -1.93
N ALA A 88 -10.80 1.86 -3.07
CA ALA A 88 -10.98 3.30 -3.11
C ALA A 88 -12.41 3.60 -3.57
N LEU A 89 -13.15 4.34 -2.76
CA LEU A 89 -14.54 4.68 -2.98
C LEU A 89 -14.70 5.68 -4.13
N ARG A 90 -15.90 5.72 -4.72
CA ARG A 90 -16.29 6.79 -5.63
C ARG A 90 -16.51 8.08 -4.86
N THR A 91 -16.32 9.20 -5.55
CA THR A 91 -16.60 10.52 -5.00
C THR A 91 -18.07 10.62 -4.56
N GLY A 92 -18.29 11.10 -3.33
CA GLY A 92 -19.62 11.29 -2.76
C GLY A 92 -20.18 10.10 -1.98
N GLU A 93 -19.50 8.95 -2.00
CA GLU A 93 -19.85 7.83 -1.13
C GLU A 93 -19.24 8.03 0.27
N ASP A 94 -20.00 7.69 1.31
CA ASP A 94 -19.57 7.80 2.71
C ASP A 94 -19.23 6.42 3.28
N LEU A 95 -18.01 6.27 3.77
CA LEU A 95 -17.53 5.04 4.38
C LEU A 95 -18.36 4.62 5.59
N ALA A 96 -18.85 5.57 6.38
CA ALA A 96 -19.62 5.29 7.58
C ALA A 96 -20.99 4.65 7.28
N SER A 97 -21.45 4.74 6.02
CA SER A 97 -22.72 4.18 5.56
C SER A 97 -22.60 2.85 4.84
N LEU A 98 -21.38 2.33 4.65
CA LEU A 98 -21.14 1.09 3.93
C LEU A 98 -20.88 -0.08 4.89
N ASP A 99 -21.67 -1.13 4.74
CA ASP A 99 -21.41 -2.41 5.38
C ASP A 99 -20.28 -3.15 4.67
N GLY A 100 -19.56 -4.02 5.38
CA GLY A 100 -18.50 -4.86 4.81
C GLY A 100 -17.21 -4.10 4.49
N VAL A 101 -17.00 -2.91 5.05
CA VAL A 101 -15.74 -2.17 4.94
C VAL A 101 -15.33 -1.55 6.26
N VAL A 102 -14.03 -1.36 6.43
CA VAL A 102 -13.44 -0.59 7.54
C VAL A 102 -12.61 0.54 6.94
N GLY A 103 -12.96 1.78 7.26
CA GLY A 103 -12.24 2.95 6.76
C GLY A 103 -10.78 2.96 7.21
N VAL A 104 -9.88 3.28 6.27
CA VAL A 104 -8.44 3.42 6.55
C VAL A 104 -8.06 4.89 6.58
N HIS A 105 -8.22 5.58 5.44
CA HIS A 105 -7.95 7.01 5.34
C HIS A 105 -8.65 7.61 4.12
N GLY A 106 -9.30 8.76 4.30
CA GLY A 106 -10.06 9.40 3.24
C GLY A 106 -11.05 8.43 2.59
N PRO A 107 -11.12 8.32 1.25
CA PRO A 107 -12.01 7.37 0.57
C PRO A 107 -11.39 5.96 0.42
N VAL A 108 -10.34 5.61 1.16
CA VAL A 108 -9.73 4.26 1.11
C VAL A 108 -10.16 3.44 2.31
N ALA A 109 -10.50 2.18 2.07
CA ALA A 109 -10.96 1.25 3.08
C ALA A 109 -10.45 -0.18 2.88
N LEU A 110 -10.37 -0.92 3.98
CA LEU A 110 -10.29 -2.36 3.97
C LEU A 110 -11.67 -2.94 3.67
N VAL A 111 -11.69 -3.95 2.80
CA VAL A 111 -12.91 -4.69 2.46
C VAL A 111 -12.94 -5.98 3.26
N ASP A 112 -14.10 -6.26 3.86
CA ASP A 112 -14.42 -7.57 4.40
C ASP A 112 -14.64 -8.55 3.24
N LEU A 113 -13.72 -9.49 3.07
CA LEU A 113 -13.75 -10.45 1.98
C LEU A 113 -14.82 -11.54 2.15
N ASP A 114 -15.43 -11.64 3.33
CA ASP A 114 -16.58 -12.51 3.59
C ASP A 114 -17.93 -11.83 3.27
N ALA A 115 -17.93 -10.52 3.00
CA ALA A 115 -19.11 -9.77 2.61
C ALA A 115 -19.52 -10.03 1.14
N ASP A 116 -20.76 -9.67 0.80
CA ASP A 116 -21.27 -9.75 -0.57
C ASP A 116 -20.61 -8.66 -1.46
N PRO A 117 -19.82 -9.02 -2.49
CA PRO A 117 -19.17 -8.06 -3.36
C PRO A 117 -20.15 -7.14 -4.09
N ASP A 118 -21.34 -7.61 -4.43
CA ASP A 118 -22.30 -6.85 -5.26
C ASP A 118 -22.77 -5.56 -4.58
N VAL A 119 -22.82 -5.56 -3.23
CA VAL A 119 -23.17 -4.39 -2.43
C VAL A 119 -22.11 -3.29 -2.53
N LEU A 120 -20.84 -3.66 -2.66
CA LEU A 120 -19.70 -2.74 -2.65
C LEU A 120 -19.25 -2.30 -4.04
N VAL A 121 -19.43 -3.13 -5.06
CA VAL A 121 -18.92 -2.89 -6.43
C VAL A 121 -19.40 -1.58 -7.02
N ALA A 122 -20.68 -1.22 -6.81
CA ALA A 122 -21.24 0.03 -7.31
C ALA A 122 -20.66 1.28 -6.61
N LYS A 123 -20.16 1.10 -5.38
CA LYS A 123 -19.72 2.14 -4.46
C LYS A 123 -18.22 2.43 -4.58
N VAL A 124 -17.46 1.47 -5.06
CA VAL A 124 -16.02 1.62 -5.26
C VAL A 124 -15.69 2.04 -6.69
N ARG A 125 -14.61 2.81 -6.80
CA ARG A 125 -13.98 3.14 -8.08
C ARG A 125 -13.00 2.04 -8.50
N GLY A 126 -12.50 1.28 -7.53
CA GLY A 126 -11.68 0.10 -7.74
C GLY A 126 -11.26 -0.54 -6.42
N MET A 127 -10.74 -1.75 -6.50
CA MET A 127 -10.25 -2.51 -5.36
C MET A 127 -9.06 -3.40 -5.77
N ARG A 128 -8.24 -3.77 -4.81
CA ARG A 128 -7.05 -4.61 -5.01
C ARG A 128 -6.86 -5.59 -3.87
N VAL A 129 -6.56 -6.83 -4.23
CA VAL A 129 -6.30 -7.92 -3.29
C VAL A 129 -4.80 -8.11 -3.10
N PHE A 130 -4.40 -8.31 -1.86
CA PHE A 130 -3.03 -8.53 -1.42
C PHE A 130 -2.94 -9.85 -0.65
N ALA A 131 -1.87 -10.61 -0.88
CA ALA A 131 -1.46 -11.74 -0.06
C ALA A 131 -0.40 -11.29 0.93
N GLY A 132 -0.69 -11.49 2.22
CA GLY A 132 0.15 -11.05 3.33
C GLY A 132 0.24 -9.54 3.49
N TYR A 133 0.97 -9.12 4.51
CA TYR A 133 1.19 -7.72 4.86
C TYR A 133 2.63 -7.47 5.32
N SER A 134 2.95 -6.20 5.45
CA SER A 134 4.18 -5.69 6.03
C SER A 134 3.86 -5.18 7.42
N GLY A 135 4.55 -5.72 8.42
CA GLY A 135 4.32 -5.39 9.83
C GLY A 135 5.59 -4.81 10.45
N TRP A 136 5.42 -3.79 11.28
CA TRP A 136 6.47 -3.21 12.11
C TRP A 136 6.08 -3.36 13.57
N GLY A 137 6.98 -3.92 14.38
CA GLY A 137 6.81 -3.92 15.82
C GLY A 137 6.98 -2.51 16.41
N GLN A 138 6.68 -2.37 17.70
CA GLN A 138 6.84 -1.13 18.45
C GLN A 138 8.20 -0.45 18.19
N GLY A 139 8.15 0.79 17.72
CA GLY A 139 9.33 1.64 17.44
C GLY A 139 10.20 1.21 16.25
N GLN A 140 9.90 0.08 15.60
CA GLN A 140 10.69 -0.42 14.48
C GLN A 140 10.61 0.52 13.27
N LEU A 141 9.39 0.96 12.92
CA LEU A 141 9.19 1.87 11.79
C LEU A 141 9.90 3.20 12.01
N GLY A 142 9.75 3.82 13.19
CA GLY A 142 10.50 5.03 13.55
C GLY A 142 12.01 4.86 13.44
N ASN A 143 12.56 3.71 13.84
CA ASN A 143 13.99 3.43 13.66
C ASN A 143 14.40 3.33 12.18
N GLU A 144 13.58 2.69 11.35
CA GLU A 144 13.83 2.58 9.90
C GLU A 144 13.72 3.94 9.19
N VAL A 145 12.70 4.74 9.52
CA VAL A 145 12.57 6.12 9.01
C VAL A 145 13.76 6.97 9.46
N GLY A 146 14.17 6.87 10.73
CA GLY A 146 15.32 7.59 11.28
C GLY A 146 16.66 7.23 10.63
N ARG A 147 16.81 6.01 10.10
CA ARG A 147 17.96 5.59 9.29
C ARG A 147 17.87 6.01 7.83
N GLY A 148 16.72 6.52 7.38
CA GLY A 148 16.47 6.86 5.98
C GLY A 148 16.15 5.67 5.10
N ASP A 149 15.68 4.55 5.67
CA ASP A 149 15.24 3.37 4.90
C ASP A 149 13.94 3.67 4.13
N TRP A 150 13.09 4.53 4.72
CA TRP A 150 11.80 4.95 4.18
C TRP A 150 11.69 6.45 4.03
N ILE A 151 11.08 6.88 2.92
CA ILE A 151 10.61 8.24 2.71
C ILE A 151 9.10 8.22 2.95
N VAL A 152 8.66 8.91 4.00
CA VAL A 152 7.25 9.01 4.37
C VAL A 152 6.60 10.15 3.58
N VAL A 153 5.54 9.84 2.84
CA VAL A 153 4.80 10.83 2.05
C VAL A 153 3.30 10.58 2.13
N LYS A 154 2.48 11.59 1.82
CA LYS A 154 1.03 11.40 1.75
C LYS A 154 0.64 10.52 0.57
N GLY A 155 -0.22 9.54 0.85
CA GLY A 155 -0.86 8.72 -0.17
C GLY A 155 -2.00 9.43 -0.86
N LEU A 156 -2.24 9.03 -2.11
CA LEU A 156 -3.46 9.37 -2.84
C LEU A 156 -4.31 8.11 -2.99
N PRO A 157 -5.64 8.21 -3.00
CA PRO A 157 -6.52 7.05 -3.19
C PRO A 157 -6.25 6.29 -4.48
N ASP A 158 -5.74 6.94 -5.52
CA ASP A 158 -5.43 6.32 -6.81
C ASP A 158 -4.15 5.46 -6.77
N ASP A 159 -3.28 5.68 -5.77
CA ASP A 159 -2.05 4.89 -5.64
C ASP A 159 -2.37 3.43 -5.36
N VAL A 160 -3.39 3.14 -4.53
CA VAL A 160 -3.80 1.76 -4.20
C VAL A 160 -4.38 1.02 -5.40
N LEU A 161 -4.78 1.74 -6.45
CA LEU A 161 -5.34 1.21 -7.71
C LEU A 161 -4.35 1.27 -8.88
N THR A 162 -3.10 1.69 -8.65
CA THR A 162 -2.11 1.83 -9.74
C THR A 162 -1.79 0.47 -10.40
N PRO A 163 -1.96 0.32 -11.72
CA PRO A 163 -1.66 -0.92 -12.44
C PRO A 163 -0.13 -1.15 -12.56
N PRO A 164 0.35 -2.38 -12.82
CA PRO A 164 1.78 -2.72 -12.74
C PRO A 164 2.61 -2.20 -13.91
N ASN A 165 1.98 -1.81 -15.02
CA ASN A 165 2.66 -1.11 -16.12
C ASN A 165 3.07 0.32 -15.76
N VAL A 166 2.67 0.80 -14.58
CA VAL A 166 3.10 2.08 -14.03
C VAL A 166 4.20 1.86 -13.01
N ASP A 167 5.30 2.59 -13.17
CA ASP A 167 6.31 2.78 -12.14
C ASP A 167 5.75 3.65 -10.99
N LEU A 168 5.04 3.01 -10.05
CA LEU A 168 4.44 3.69 -8.90
C LEU A 168 5.51 4.35 -8.02
N TRP A 169 6.63 3.65 -7.77
CA TRP A 169 7.73 4.15 -6.96
C TRP A 169 8.29 5.46 -7.51
N GLY A 170 8.63 5.50 -8.80
CA GLY A 170 9.12 6.73 -9.43
C GLY A 170 8.03 7.79 -9.54
N ARG A 171 6.77 7.42 -9.81
CA ARG A 171 5.64 8.37 -9.83
C ARG A 171 5.47 9.09 -8.49
N VAL A 172 5.49 8.35 -7.39
CA VAL A 172 5.32 8.91 -6.04
C VAL A 172 6.50 9.81 -5.69
N LEU A 173 7.74 9.43 -6.04
CA LEU A 173 8.91 10.29 -5.82
C LEU A 173 8.86 11.58 -6.65
N ARG A 174 8.52 11.49 -7.94
CA ARG A 174 8.47 12.65 -8.85
C ARG A 174 7.50 13.74 -8.37
N ARG A 175 6.39 13.37 -7.74
CA ARG A 175 5.38 14.33 -7.26
C ARG A 175 5.73 15.04 -5.95
N GLN A 176 6.85 14.69 -5.29
CA GLN A 176 7.27 15.33 -4.03
C GLN A 176 8.05 16.64 -4.23
N GLY A 177 8.47 16.95 -5.47
CA GLY A 177 9.38 18.06 -5.73
C GLY A 177 10.83 17.79 -5.32
N MET A 178 11.70 18.79 -5.47
CA MET A 178 13.13 18.67 -5.23
C MET A 178 13.47 18.73 -3.72
N PRO A 179 14.47 17.97 -3.24
CA PRO A 179 15.35 17.07 -3.98
C PRO A 179 14.79 15.65 -4.16
N THR A 180 13.71 15.27 -3.48
CA THR A 180 13.15 13.91 -3.47
C THR A 180 12.81 13.37 -4.86
N ALA A 181 12.34 14.23 -5.77
CA ALA A 181 12.04 13.87 -7.15
C ALA A 181 13.26 13.36 -7.93
N LEU A 182 14.49 13.79 -7.58
CA LEU A 182 15.72 13.26 -8.21
C LEU A 182 15.91 11.78 -7.91
N MET A 183 15.39 11.28 -6.78
CA MET A 183 15.53 9.88 -6.42
C MET A 183 14.79 8.97 -7.42
N ALA A 184 13.77 9.49 -8.12
CA ALA A 184 13.05 8.75 -9.15
C ALA A 184 13.91 8.38 -10.38
N THR A 185 15.10 8.98 -10.55
CA THR A 185 16.00 8.69 -11.67
C THR A 185 17.05 7.62 -11.34
N PHE A 186 17.06 7.08 -10.11
CA PHE A 186 18.00 6.02 -9.76
C PHE A 186 17.76 4.78 -10.65
N PRO A 187 18.81 4.12 -11.17
CA PRO A 187 18.68 2.93 -12.01
C PRO A 187 18.12 1.74 -11.24
N THR A 188 17.24 0.97 -11.87
CA THR A 188 16.64 -0.25 -11.28
C THR A 188 17.66 -1.38 -11.08
N ASP A 189 18.75 -1.39 -11.87
CA ASP A 189 19.89 -2.29 -11.70
C ASP A 189 21.20 -1.51 -11.89
N ILE A 190 21.98 -1.35 -10.81
CA ILE A 190 23.26 -0.63 -10.82
C ILE A 190 24.31 -1.38 -11.66
N ARG A 191 24.12 -2.69 -11.92
CA ARG A 191 25.04 -3.53 -12.70
C ARG A 191 24.86 -3.40 -14.22
N ARG A 192 23.93 -2.56 -14.68
CA ARG A 192 23.64 -2.32 -16.11
C ARG A 192 24.16 -0.98 -16.64
N ASN A 193 24.99 -0.27 -15.88
CA ASN A 193 25.73 0.90 -16.34
C ASN A 193 27.19 0.55 -16.64
#